data_AF-A0A951LZ26-F1
#
_entry.id   AF-A0A951LZ26-F1
#
_cell.length_a   1.000
_cell.length_b   1.000
_cell.length_c   1.000
_cell.angle_alpha   90.00
_cell.angle_beta   90.00
_cell.angle_gamma   90.00
#
_symmetry.space_group_name_H-M   'P 1'
#
loop_
_entity.id
_entity.type
_entity.pdbx_description
1 polymer ?
#
loop_
_entity_poly.entity_id
_entity_poly.type
_entity_poly.pdbx_seq_one_letter_code
_entity_poly.pdbx_strand_id
1 'polypeptide(L)'
;MYRRRAGALRYWLLAHVYLGVIAGVLLLLHGGRTTGGVLTSLLMVAFDLVILSGLLGLACYVIVPRIMTSIEGDPLLIEDLELRRDELRATLAETGAGEPVLHRLIEGKVSRRFLSLTYLLRQYVRREELTDMLADARAEFREEAKGLADAESRRVLIEAIETAATLRRVDALIYLHRLLKVWLAPHVVSTSIMLALMLVHIIQVIFFAVR
;
A
#
# COMPACT_ATOMS: atom_id res chain seq x y z
N MET A 1 -6.13 32.50 6.09
CA MET A 1 -5.81 32.71 4.66
C MET A 1 -5.22 31.43 4.02
N TYR A 2 -5.93 30.29 4.00
CA TYR A 2 -5.48 29.09 3.28
C TYR A 2 -6.69 28.22 2.91
N ARG A 3 -7.38 28.53 1.79
CA ARG A 3 -8.49 27.68 1.31
C ARG A 3 -8.78 27.79 -0.18
N ARG A 4 -7.75 27.78 -1.03
CA ARG A 4 -7.91 27.73 -2.51
C ARG A 4 -6.80 26.95 -3.24
N ARG A 5 -6.40 25.75 -2.77
CA ARG A 5 -5.47 24.89 -3.53
C ARG A 5 -5.93 23.44 -3.74
N ALA A 6 -6.91 22.94 -2.98
CA ALA A 6 -7.45 21.59 -3.17
C ALA A 6 -8.16 21.41 -4.54
N GLY A 7 -8.80 22.48 -5.05
CA GLY A 7 -9.46 22.45 -6.36
C GLY A 7 -8.46 22.33 -7.50
N ALA A 8 -7.40 23.15 -7.51
CA ALA A 8 -6.40 23.15 -8.57
C ALA A 8 -5.74 21.78 -8.73
N LEU A 9 -5.31 21.15 -7.64
CA LEU A 9 -4.62 19.86 -7.68
C LEU A 9 -5.52 18.74 -8.24
N ARG A 10 -6.80 18.70 -7.85
CA ARG A 10 -7.76 17.72 -8.37
C ARG A 10 -7.95 17.89 -9.88
N TYR A 11 -8.07 19.13 -10.37
CA TYR A 11 -8.21 19.38 -11.80
C TYR A 11 -6.95 19.03 -12.58
N TRP A 12 -5.76 19.29 -12.04
CA TRP A 12 -4.49 18.89 -12.65
C TRP A 12 -4.36 17.37 -12.74
N LEU A 13 -4.73 16.64 -11.68
CA LEU A 13 -4.74 15.17 -11.70
C LEU A 13 -5.70 14.63 -12.77
N LEU A 14 -6.93 15.15 -12.82
CA LEU A 14 -7.91 14.77 -13.83
C LEU A 14 -7.40 15.06 -15.24
N ALA A 15 -6.91 16.28 -15.47
CA ALA A 15 -6.36 16.67 -16.76
C ALA A 15 -5.20 15.77 -17.17
N HIS A 16 -4.28 15.45 -16.26
CA HIS A 16 -3.16 14.55 -16.52
C HIS A 16 -3.64 13.15 -16.93
N VAL A 17 -4.61 12.58 -16.23
CA VAL A 17 -5.19 11.27 -16.57
C VAL A 17 -5.88 11.31 -17.93
N TYR A 18 -6.73 12.31 -18.20
CA TYR A 18 -7.42 12.43 -19.48
C TYR A 18 -6.44 12.66 -20.65
N LEU A 19 -5.47 13.56 -20.49
CA LEU A 19 -4.44 13.82 -21.49
C LEU A 19 -3.59 12.58 -21.73
N GLY A 20 -3.26 11.81 -20.70
CA GLY A 20 -2.52 10.55 -20.83
C GLY A 20 -3.29 9.52 -21.66
N VAL A 21 -4.59 9.33 -21.41
CA VAL A 21 -5.45 8.43 -22.19
C VAL A 21 -5.55 8.88 -23.64
N ILE A 22 -5.79 10.18 -23.87
CA ILE A 22 -5.87 10.75 -25.23
C ILE A 22 -4.54 10.56 -25.96
N ALA A 23 -3.42 10.87 -25.30
CA ALA A 23 -2.08 10.70 -25.87
C ALA A 23 -1.78 9.23 -26.20
N GLY A 24 -2.21 8.28 -25.36
CA GLY A 24 -2.09 6.85 -25.65
C GLY A 24 -2.88 6.42 -26.89
N VAL A 25 -4.12 6.89 -27.05
CA VAL A 25 -4.91 6.62 -28.26
C VAL A 25 -4.25 7.25 -29.49
N LEU A 26 -3.79 8.49 -29.40
CA LEU A 26 -3.09 9.16 -30.50
C LEU A 26 -1.80 8.45 -30.88
N LEU A 27 -1.03 7.93 -29.92
CA LEU A 27 0.19 7.18 -30.17
C LEU A 27 -0.10 5.88 -30.95
N LEU A 28 -1.14 5.13 -30.56
CA LEU A 28 -1.58 3.93 -31.28
C LEU A 28 -1.96 4.25 -32.74
N LEU A 29 -2.62 5.39 -32.96
CA LEU A 29 -2.97 5.85 -34.31
C LEU A 29 -1.73 6.35 -35.09
N HIS A 30 -0.76 6.96 -34.40
CA HIS A 30 0.47 7.50 -35.00
C HIS A 30 1.45 6.41 -35.42
N GLY A 31 1.57 5.33 -34.63
CA GLY A 31 2.56 4.27 -34.84
C GLY A 31 2.36 3.38 -36.07
N GLY A 32 1.16 3.36 -36.67
CA GLY A 32 0.86 2.48 -37.80
C GLY A 32 1.11 0.99 -37.47
N ARG A 33 1.45 0.16 -38.48
CA ARG A 33 1.73 -1.28 -38.30
C ARG A 33 3.21 -1.65 -38.15
N THR A 34 4.12 -0.69 -38.28
CA THR A 34 5.58 -0.93 -38.27
C THR A 34 6.27 0.10 -37.40
N THR A 35 7.14 -0.34 -36.50
CA THR A 35 7.94 0.57 -35.69
C THR A 35 9.10 1.13 -36.54
N GLY A 36 9.11 2.45 -36.76
CA GLY A 36 10.06 3.15 -37.62
C GLY A 36 11.52 3.19 -37.14
N GLY A 37 11.99 2.19 -36.39
CA GLY A 37 13.36 2.04 -35.88
C GLY A 37 13.46 1.76 -34.38
N VAL A 38 14.69 1.49 -33.89
CA VAL A 38 14.96 1.14 -32.48
C VAL A 38 14.57 2.26 -31.52
N LEU A 39 14.87 3.52 -31.85
CA LEU A 39 14.51 4.66 -31.00
C LEU A 39 12.99 4.75 -30.82
N THR A 40 12.24 4.63 -31.91
CA THR A 40 10.77 4.69 -31.91
C THR A 40 10.17 3.54 -31.11
N SER A 41 10.72 2.33 -31.25
CA SER A 41 10.32 1.17 -30.42
C SER A 41 10.57 1.40 -28.93
N LEU A 42 11.74 1.93 -28.56
CA LEU A 42 12.06 2.24 -27.16
C LEU A 42 11.13 3.33 -26.60
N LEU A 43 10.81 4.35 -27.40
CA LEU A 43 9.87 5.39 -27.01
C LEU A 43 8.46 4.82 -26.79
N MET A 44 7.97 3.93 -27.67
CA MET A 44 6.70 3.24 -27.48
C MET A 44 6.67 2.43 -26.19
N VAL A 45 7.70 1.59 -25.95
CA VAL A 45 7.79 0.79 -24.71
C VAL A 45 7.83 1.69 -23.47
N ALA A 46 8.61 2.78 -23.49
CA ALA A 46 8.66 3.72 -22.39
C ALA A 46 7.30 4.39 -22.15
N PHE A 47 6.57 4.74 -23.21
CA PHE A 47 5.22 5.29 -23.11
C PHE A 47 4.23 4.26 -22.55
N ASP A 48 4.27 3.01 -23.00
CA ASP A 48 3.44 1.93 -22.47
C ASP A 48 3.69 1.71 -20.97
N LEU A 49 4.95 1.75 -20.53
CA LEU A 49 5.29 1.70 -19.11
C LEU A 49 4.70 2.88 -18.31
N VAL A 50 4.65 4.08 -18.90
CA VAL A 50 4.01 5.26 -18.28
C VAL A 50 2.50 5.03 -18.16
N ILE A 51 1.82 4.55 -19.21
CA ILE A 51 0.39 4.24 -19.16
C ILE A 51 0.11 3.18 -18.09
N LEU A 52 0.82 2.04 -18.13
CA LEU A 52 0.60 0.93 -17.21
C LEU A 52 0.83 1.35 -15.76
N SER A 53 1.94 2.04 -15.47
CA SER A 53 2.22 2.57 -14.13
C SER A 53 1.22 3.64 -13.69
N GLY A 54 0.73 4.48 -14.61
CA GLY A 54 -0.31 5.48 -14.33
C GLY A 54 -1.67 4.85 -14.01
N LEU A 55 -2.07 3.79 -14.74
CA LEU A 55 -3.28 3.02 -14.45
C LEU A 55 -3.19 2.32 -13.08
N LEU A 56 -2.03 1.75 -12.75
CA LEU A 56 -1.77 1.21 -11.41
C LEU A 56 -1.89 2.30 -10.33
N GLY A 57 -1.36 3.50 -10.58
CA GLY A 57 -1.51 4.66 -9.69
C GLY A 57 -2.98 5.05 -9.48
N LEU A 58 -3.77 5.09 -10.56
CA LEU A 58 -5.22 5.38 -10.49
C LEU A 58 -5.97 4.30 -9.70
N ALA A 59 -5.66 3.02 -9.94
CA ALA A 59 -6.24 1.92 -9.18
C ALA A 59 -5.91 2.03 -7.69
N CYS A 60 -4.65 2.29 -7.33
CA CYS A 60 -4.22 2.55 -5.96
C CYS A 60 -4.98 3.74 -5.35
N TYR A 61 -5.11 4.85 -6.07
CA TYR A 61 -5.81 6.05 -5.60
C TYR A 61 -7.30 5.82 -5.30
N VAL A 62 -7.97 4.96 -6.07
CA VAL A 62 -9.39 4.65 -5.88
C VAL A 62 -9.62 3.55 -4.84
N ILE A 63 -8.76 2.54 -4.80
CA ILE A 63 -8.95 1.33 -3.98
C ILE A 63 -8.43 1.56 -2.55
N VAL A 64 -7.22 2.10 -2.40
CA VAL A 64 -6.55 2.18 -1.09
C VAL A 64 -7.34 2.99 -0.06
N PRO A 65 -7.83 4.21 -0.36
CA PRO A 65 -8.58 4.99 0.62
C PRO A 65 -9.86 4.29 1.07
N ARG A 66 -10.56 3.60 0.15
CA ARG A 66 -11.78 2.84 0.49
C ARG A 66 -11.50 1.71 1.47
N ILE A 67 -10.39 1.01 1.29
CA ILE A 67 -9.97 -0.06 2.21
C ILE A 67 -9.60 0.55 3.57
N MET A 68 -8.83 1.64 3.59
CA MET A 68 -8.44 2.31 4.83
C MET A 68 -9.65 2.81 5.62
N THR A 69 -10.59 3.51 4.98
CA THR A 69 -11.80 4.01 5.64
C THR A 69 -12.67 2.86 6.17
N SER A 70 -12.73 1.72 5.47
CA SER A 70 -13.47 0.56 5.98
C SER A 70 -12.83 -0.12 7.19
N ILE A 71 -11.54 0.11 7.42
CA ILE A 71 -10.81 -0.46 8.56
C ILE A 71 -10.87 0.52 9.73
N GLU A 72 -10.36 1.74 9.62
CA GLU A 72 -10.17 2.59 10.81
C GLU A 72 -11.33 3.58 11.05
N GLY A 73 -12.21 3.81 10.07
CA GLY A 73 -13.27 4.82 10.14
C GLY A 73 -12.76 6.27 10.09
N ASP A 74 -11.66 6.57 10.77
CA ASP A 74 -11.03 7.89 10.85
C ASP A 74 -9.73 8.00 10.03
N PRO A 75 -9.47 9.15 9.39
CA PRO A 75 -8.22 9.41 8.69
C PRO A 75 -7.10 9.72 9.68
N LEU A 76 -6.38 8.68 10.12
CA LEU A 76 -5.15 8.84 10.90
C LEU A 76 -3.95 9.18 10.01
N LEU A 77 -3.02 9.98 10.54
CA LEU A 77 -1.75 10.27 9.87
C LEU A 77 -0.85 9.03 9.92
N ILE A 78 0.06 8.89 8.93
CA ILE A 78 1.02 7.79 8.90
C ILE A 78 1.95 7.86 10.13
N GLU A 79 2.31 9.06 10.57
CA GLU A 79 3.18 9.27 11.73
C GLU A 79 2.53 8.75 13.02
N ASP A 80 1.23 8.99 13.20
CA ASP A 80 0.46 8.49 14.35
C ASP A 80 0.37 6.96 14.33
N LEU A 81 0.18 6.36 13.14
CA LEU A 81 0.18 4.91 12.98
C LEU A 81 1.54 4.29 13.28
N GLU A 82 2.64 4.93 12.86
CA GLU A 82 3.99 4.46 13.15
C GLU A 82 4.32 4.56 14.65
N LEU A 83 3.90 5.63 15.31
CA LEU A 83 4.00 5.75 16.77
C LEU A 83 3.18 4.65 17.46
N ARG A 84 1.92 4.47 17.06
CA ARG A 84 1.04 3.44 17.63
C ARG A 84 1.58 2.02 17.44
N ARG A 85 2.18 1.74 16.29
CA ARG A 85 2.87 0.48 16.00
C ARG A 85 4.03 0.24 16.97
N ASP A 86 4.81 1.28 17.25
CA ASP A 86 5.98 1.16 18.13
C ASP A 86 5.57 1.02 19.60
N GLU A 87 4.52 1.72 20.03
CA GLU A 87 3.86 1.49 21.33
C GLU A 87 3.39 0.05 21.48
N LEU A 88 2.64 -0.49 20.51
CA LEU A 88 2.12 -1.86 20.56
C LEU A 88 3.24 -2.90 20.59
N ARG A 89 4.36 -2.65 19.91
CA ARG A 89 5.54 -3.53 19.98
C ARG A 89 6.20 -3.49 21.35
N ALA A 90 6.31 -2.33 21.96
CA ALA A 90 6.82 -2.18 23.32
C ALA A 90 5.92 -2.91 24.32
N THR A 91 4.61 -2.69 24.27
CA THR A 91 3.63 -3.40 25.12
C THR A 91 3.74 -4.91 24.95
N LEU A 92 3.82 -5.41 23.71
CA LEU A 92 3.94 -6.86 23.47
C LEU A 92 5.24 -7.45 24.04
N ALA A 93 6.35 -6.70 23.95
CA ALA A 93 7.64 -7.11 24.50
C ALA A 93 7.63 -7.15 26.04
N GLU A 94 7.04 -6.14 26.69
CA GLU A 94 6.89 -6.06 28.15
C GLU A 94 5.99 -7.19 28.68
N THR A 95 4.86 -7.41 28.02
CA THR A 95 3.89 -8.48 28.36
C THR A 95 4.53 -9.86 28.32
N GLY A 96 5.48 -10.08 27.40
CA GLY A 96 6.22 -11.32 27.29
C GLY A 96 7.39 -11.47 28.26
N ALA A 97 7.84 -10.41 28.95
CA ALA A 97 9.07 -10.44 29.74
C ALA A 97 8.90 -11.07 31.14
N GLY A 98 7.68 -11.11 31.68
CA GLY A 98 7.41 -11.55 33.06
C GLY A 98 7.41 -13.07 33.28
N GLU A 99 7.09 -13.88 32.27
CA GLU A 99 6.92 -15.33 32.42
C GLU A 99 7.50 -16.12 31.23
N PRO A 100 8.53 -16.98 31.41
CA PRO A 100 9.23 -17.68 30.32
C PRO A 100 8.37 -18.65 29.49
N VAL A 101 7.29 -19.17 30.09
CA VAL A 101 6.32 -20.03 29.40
C VAL A 101 5.44 -19.19 28.48
N LEU A 102 4.96 -18.05 28.98
CA LEU A 102 4.15 -17.10 28.24
C LEU A 102 4.94 -16.47 27.10
N HIS A 103 6.19 -16.08 27.36
CA HIS A 103 7.11 -15.56 26.36
C HIS A 103 7.22 -16.49 25.14
N ARG A 104 7.46 -17.79 25.36
CA ARG A 104 7.58 -18.79 24.30
C ARG A 104 6.28 -19.01 23.53
N LEU A 105 5.13 -18.94 24.20
CA LEU A 105 3.82 -19.03 23.57
C LEU A 105 3.53 -17.82 22.66
N ILE A 106 3.85 -16.62 23.16
CA ILE A 106 3.67 -15.36 22.43
C ILE A 106 4.61 -15.31 21.22
N GLU A 107 5.91 -15.53 21.43
CA GLU A 107 6.89 -15.48 20.33
C GLU A 107 6.68 -16.61 19.32
N GLY A 108 6.40 -17.84 19.78
CA GLY A 108 6.35 -19.02 18.92
C GLY A 108 5.06 -19.17 18.11
N LYS A 109 3.90 -18.90 18.73
CA LYS A 109 2.58 -19.12 18.11
C LYS A 109 1.86 -17.83 17.75
N VAL A 110 1.69 -16.92 18.72
CA VAL A 110 0.91 -15.69 18.54
C VAL A 110 1.56 -14.80 17.49
N SER A 111 2.83 -14.44 17.67
CA SER A 111 3.57 -13.58 16.74
C SER A 111 3.58 -14.19 15.33
N ARG A 112 3.91 -15.49 15.20
CA ARG A 112 3.99 -16.18 13.91
C ARG A 112 2.66 -16.22 13.17
N ARG A 113 1.55 -16.41 13.89
CA ARG A 113 0.21 -16.48 13.32
C ARG A 113 -0.24 -15.10 12.81
N PHE A 114 -0.02 -14.05 13.58
CA PHE A 114 -0.38 -12.69 13.18
C PHE A 114 0.57 -12.10 12.13
N LEU A 115 1.85 -12.48 12.13
CA LEU A 115 2.82 -12.08 11.09
C LEU A 115 2.61 -12.77 9.73
N SER A 116 1.71 -13.75 9.64
CA SER A 116 1.43 -14.46 8.39
C SER A 116 0.83 -13.55 7.31
N LEU A 117 1.25 -13.76 6.05
CA LEU A 117 0.72 -13.04 4.88
C LEU A 117 -0.79 -13.27 4.72
N THR A 118 -1.26 -14.49 4.99
CA THR A 118 -2.69 -14.83 4.92
C THR A 118 -3.51 -13.98 5.87
N TYR A 119 -3.03 -13.74 7.09
CA TYR A 119 -3.75 -12.89 8.04
C TYR A 119 -3.73 -11.42 7.64
N LEU A 120 -2.66 -10.94 7.01
CA LEU A 120 -2.63 -9.59 6.43
C LEU A 120 -3.66 -9.41 5.32
N LEU A 121 -3.71 -10.37 4.39
CA LEU A 121 -4.66 -10.34 3.27
C LEU A 121 -6.09 -10.44 3.76
N ARG A 122 -6.35 -11.20 4.84
CA ARG A 122 -7.66 -11.24 5.49
C ARG A 122 -8.15 -9.84 5.87
N GLN A 123 -7.27 -8.95 6.36
CA GLN A 123 -7.67 -7.58 6.74
C GLN A 123 -8.25 -6.79 5.57
N TYR A 124 -7.68 -6.94 4.37
CA TYR A 124 -8.14 -6.21 3.18
C TYR A 124 -9.43 -6.78 2.57
N VAL A 125 -9.65 -8.09 2.72
CA VAL A 125 -10.79 -8.80 2.12
C VAL A 125 -12.02 -8.78 3.02
N ARG A 126 -11.85 -9.12 4.31
CA ARG A 126 -12.98 -9.31 5.24
C ARG A 126 -13.49 -8.01 5.85
N ARG A 127 -12.65 -6.96 5.92
CA ARG A 127 -13.03 -5.60 6.36
C ARG A 127 -13.87 -5.62 7.66
N GLU A 128 -13.44 -6.46 8.60
CA GLU A 128 -14.16 -6.72 9.86
C GLU A 128 -13.95 -5.56 10.86
N GLU A 129 -14.98 -5.28 11.66
CA GLU A 129 -14.90 -4.40 12.83
C GLU A 129 -13.81 -4.87 13.79
N LEU A 130 -13.19 -3.94 14.51
CA LEU A 130 -12.08 -4.28 15.42
C LEU A 130 -12.53 -5.26 16.50
N THR A 131 -13.75 -5.07 17.02
CA THR A 131 -14.32 -5.93 18.06
C THR A 131 -14.47 -7.37 17.61
N ASP A 132 -14.93 -7.59 16.38
CA ASP A 132 -15.16 -8.91 15.82
C ASP A 132 -13.84 -9.61 15.53
N MET A 133 -12.87 -8.88 14.98
CA MET A 133 -11.51 -9.38 14.76
C MET A 133 -10.84 -9.82 16.07
N LEU A 134 -10.97 -9.03 17.14
CA LEU A 134 -10.42 -9.36 18.45
C LEU A 134 -11.15 -10.55 19.09
N ALA A 135 -12.47 -10.65 18.93
CA ALA A 135 -13.25 -11.79 19.40
C ALA A 135 -12.81 -13.09 18.71
N ASP A 136 -12.61 -13.07 17.40
CA ASP A 136 -12.09 -14.19 16.62
C ASP A 136 -10.66 -14.57 17.05
N ALA A 137 -9.78 -13.57 17.25
CA ALA A 137 -8.43 -13.79 17.73
C ALA A 137 -8.41 -14.46 19.11
N ARG A 138 -9.24 -13.99 20.05
CA ARG A 138 -9.39 -14.63 21.37
C ARG A 138 -9.95 -16.05 21.27
N ALA A 139 -10.87 -16.29 20.34
CA ALA A 139 -11.45 -17.61 20.13
C ALA A 139 -10.42 -18.62 19.60
N GLU A 140 -9.51 -18.19 18.73
CA GLU A 140 -8.45 -19.04 18.15
C GLU A 140 -7.49 -19.58 19.21
N PHE A 141 -7.17 -18.81 20.25
CA PHE A 141 -6.25 -19.19 21.32
C PHE A 141 -6.97 -19.58 22.63
N ARG A 142 -8.27 -19.88 22.56
CA ARG A 142 -9.08 -20.18 23.75
C ARG A 142 -8.58 -21.42 24.50
N GLU A 143 -8.16 -22.45 23.78
CA GLU A 143 -7.70 -23.70 24.39
C GLU A 143 -6.32 -23.52 25.06
N GLU A 144 -5.41 -22.76 24.45
CA GLU A 144 -4.17 -22.33 25.10
C GLU A 144 -4.43 -21.52 26.36
N ALA A 145 -5.40 -20.60 26.34
CA ALA A 145 -5.78 -19.83 27.51
C ALA A 145 -6.36 -20.73 28.62
N LYS A 146 -7.18 -21.73 28.29
CA LYS A 146 -7.69 -22.69 29.29
C LYS A 146 -6.61 -23.58 29.88
N GLY A 147 -5.54 -23.86 29.13
CA GLY A 147 -4.41 -24.65 29.58
C GLY A 147 -3.52 -23.96 30.62
N LEU A 148 -3.68 -22.65 30.81
CA LEU A 148 -2.97 -21.88 31.84
C LEU A 148 -3.70 -22.02 33.18
N ALA A 149 -2.96 -22.45 34.22
CA ALA A 149 -3.49 -22.70 35.55
C ALA A 149 -3.91 -21.39 36.26
N ASP A 150 -3.15 -20.32 36.04
CA ASP A 150 -3.31 -19.06 36.74
C ASP A 150 -4.23 -18.06 36.00
N ALA A 151 -4.96 -17.22 36.74
CA ALA A 151 -5.89 -16.24 36.18
C ALA A 151 -5.17 -14.98 35.62
N GLU A 152 -4.03 -14.61 36.20
CA GLU A 152 -3.15 -13.55 35.73
C GLU A 152 -2.50 -13.95 34.41
N SER A 153 -1.85 -15.13 34.32
CA SER A 153 -1.24 -15.59 33.06
C SER A 153 -2.26 -15.66 31.91
N ARG A 154 -3.52 -16.02 32.21
CA ARG A 154 -4.63 -16.00 31.23
C ARG A 154 -4.96 -14.60 30.73
N ARG A 155 -5.03 -13.61 31.63
CA ARG A 155 -5.27 -12.21 31.26
C ARG A 155 -4.13 -11.68 30.40
N VAL A 156 -2.88 -11.93 30.81
CA VAL A 156 -1.68 -11.49 30.10
C VAL A 156 -1.62 -12.11 28.69
N LEU A 157 -1.99 -13.38 28.53
CA LEU A 157 -2.08 -14.01 27.20
C LEU A 157 -3.14 -13.35 26.32
N ILE A 158 -4.33 -13.09 26.86
CA ILE A 158 -5.42 -12.44 26.12
C ILE A 158 -5.00 -11.03 25.68
N GLU A 159 -4.38 -10.26 26.57
CA GLU A 159 -3.83 -8.93 26.25
C GLU A 159 -2.75 -9.00 25.17
N ALA A 160 -1.84 -9.97 25.22
CA ALA A 160 -0.83 -10.19 24.20
C ALA A 160 -1.44 -10.52 22.82
N ILE A 161 -2.49 -11.36 22.79
CA ILE A 161 -3.20 -11.71 21.55
C ILE A 161 -3.87 -10.48 20.95
N GLU A 162 -4.55 -9.68 21.76
CA GLU A 162 -5.21 -8.45 21.31
C GLU A 162 -4.21 -7.42 20.79
N THR A 163 -3.10 -7.26 21.51
CA THR A 163 -2.00 -6.38 21.13
C THR A 163 -1.39 -6.82 19.81
N ALA A 164 -1.11 -8.11 19.64
CA ALA A 164 -0.55 -8.67 18.40
C ALA A 164 -1.53 -8.57 17.21
N ALA A 165 -2.81 -8.82 17.43
CA ALA A 165 -3.85 -8.69 16.41
C ALA A 165 -4.02 -7.22 15.98
N THR A 166 -4.02 -6.29 16.93
CA THR A 166 -4.10 -4.84 16.68
C THR A 166 -2.86 -4.33 15.96
N LEU A 167 -1.67 -4.77 16.38
CA LEU A 167 -0.40 -4.44 15.71
C LEU A 167 -0.46 -4.82 14.22
N ARG A 168 -1.03 -5.99 13.91
CA ARG A 168 -1.17 -6.44 12.52
C ARG A 168 -2.13 -5.59 11.70
N ARG A 169 -3.21 -5.07 12.31
CA ARG A 169 -4.13 -4.12 11.66
C ARG A 169 -3.42 -2.79 11.36
N VAL A 170 -2.65 -2.29 12.32
CA VAL A 170 -1.84 -1.07 12.15
C VAL A 170 -0.80 -1.26 11.03
N ASP A 171 -0.09 -2.40 10.99
CA ASP A 171 0.83 -2.71 9.90
C ASP A 171 0.13 -2.70 8.52
N ALA A 172 -1.09 -3.24 8.44
CA ALA A 172 -1.88 -3.22 7.20
C ALA A 172 -2.20 -1.79 6.73
N LEU A 173 -2.58 -0.90 7.65
CA LEU A 173 -2.83 0.51 7.34
C LEU A 173 -1.57 1.26 6.91
N ILE A 174 -0.43 0.98 7.55
CA ILE A 174 0.87 1.53 7.17
C ILE A 174 1.24 1.08 5.77
N TYR A 175 1.04 -0.20 5.43
CA TYR A 175 1.34 -0.71 4.09
C TYR A 175 0.45 -0.09 3.02
N LEU A 176 -0.85 0.11 3.30
CA LEU A 176 -1.76 0.83 2.40
C LEU A 176 -1.27 2.27 2.13
N HIS A 177 -0.87 3.00 3.17
CA HIS A 177 -0.29 4.33 3.00
C HIS A 177 1.04 4.31 2.22
N ARG A 178 1.91 3.34 2.49
CA ARG A 178 3.20 3.19 1.79
C ARG A 178 2.98 2.86 0.32
N LEU A 179 1.98 2.05 -0.02
CA LEU A 179 1.63 1.72 -1.40
C LEU A 179 1.30 2.99 -2.22
N LEU A 180 0.62 3.97 -1.62
CA LEU A 180 0.36 5.28 -2.24
C LEU A 180 1.63 6.09 -2.54
N LYS A 181 2.73 5.84 -1.85
CA LYS A 181 4.02 6.51 -2.08
C LYS A 181 4.91 5.71 -3.04
N VAL A 182 4.92 4.38 -2.91
CA VAL A 182 5.81 3.48 -3.67
C VAL A 182 5.50 3.48 -5.17
N TRP A 183 4.23 3.59 -5.59
CA TRP A 183 3.89 3.60 -7.02
C TRP A 183 4.43 4.84 -7.76
N LEU A 184 4.61 5.96 -7.05
CA LEU A 184 5.01 7.23 -7.66
C LEU A 184 6.41 7.16 -8.27
N ALA A 185 7.35 6.49 -7.59
CA ALA A 185 8.73 6.38 -8.04
C ALA A 185 8.87 5.73 -9.44
N PRO A 186 8.36 4.51 -9.71
CA PRO A 186 8.46 3.91 -11.04
C PRO A 186 7.70 4.71 -12.12
N HIS A 187 6.58 5.36 -11.77
CA HIS A 187 5.85 6.20 -12.70
C HIS A 187 6.63 7.46 -13.11
N VAL A 188 7.25 8.14 -12.14
CA VAL A 188 8.08 9.33 -12.42
C VAL A 188 9.32 8.95 -13.23
N VAL A 189 9.98 7.83 -12.90
CA VAL A 189 11.15 7.35 -13.64
C VAL A 189 10.79 7.03 -15.09
N SER A 190 9.73 6.24 -15.32
CA SER A 190 9.27 5.91 -16.68
C SER A 190 8.85 7.15 -17.47
N THR A 191 8.18 8.11 -16.84
CA THR A 191 7.79 9.38 -17.47
C THR A 191 9.02 10.19 -17.87
N SER A 192 10.04 10.23 -17.01
CA SER A 192 11.28 10.98 -17.27
C SER A 192 12.05 10.38 -18.46
N ILE A 193 12.15 9.05 -18.52
CA ILE A 193 12.76 8.33 -19.65
C ILE A 193 11.96 8.58 -20.94
N MET A 194 10.63 8.46 -20.88
CA MET A 194 9.76 8.68 -22.03
C MET A 194 9.91 10.12 -22.57
N LEU A 195 9.90 11.13 -21.70
CA LEU A 195 10.08 12.53 -22.10
C LEU A 195 11.46 12.77 -22.75
N ALA A 196 12.53 12.18 -22.21
CA ALA A 196 13.86 12.28 -22.80
C ALA A 196 13.91 11.65 -24.20
N LEU A 197 13.36 10.44 -24.36
CA LEU A 197 13.28 9.76 -25.66
C LEU A 197 12.40 10.53 -26.65
N MET A 198 11.31 11.15 -26.19
CA MET A 198 10.42 11.97 -27.02
C MET A 198 11.16 13.19 -27.57
N LEU A 199 11.97 13.88 -26.75
CA LEU A 199 12.80 15.00 -27.21
C LEU A 199 13.79 14.55 -28.28
N VAL A 200 14.50 13.45 -28.05
CA VAL A 200 15.45 12.89 -29.03
C VAL A 200 14.72 12.53 -30.33
N HIS A 201 13.53 11.93 -30.24
CA HIS A 201 12.72 11.57 -31.40
C HIS A 201 12.28 12.81 -32.20
N ILE A 202 11.81 13.87 -31.54
CA ILE A 202 11.42 15.12 -32.21
C ILE A 202 12.62 15.73 -32.95
N ILE A 203 13.79 15.82 -32.30
CA ILE A 203 15.02 16.33 -32.92
C ILE A 203 15.41 15.48 -34.13
N GLN A 204 15.35 14.15 -34.00
CA GLN A 204 15.64 13.23 -35.09
C GLN A 204 14.72 13.49 -36.29
N VAL A 205 13.40 13.54 -36.07
CA VAL A 205 12.43 13.75 -37.15
C VAL A 205 12.66 15.09 -37.83
N ILE A 206 12.89 16.17 -37.08
CA ILE A 206 13.17 17.49 -37.67
C ILE A 206 14.46 17.46 -38.50
N PHE A 207 15.54 16.88 -37.97
CA PHE A 207 16.82 16.83 -38.68
C PHE A 207 16.74 16.05 -40.00
N PHE A 208 16.00 14.94 -40.03
CA PHE A 208 15.82 14.13 -41.24
C PHE A 208 14.71 14.64 -42.17
N ALA A 209 13.73 15.40 -41.68
CA ALA A 209 12.68 15.99 -42.52
C ALA A 209 13.10 17.30 -43.20
N VAL A 210 14.10 18.00 -42.64
CA VAL A 210 14.66 19.23 -43.22
C VAL A 210 15.79 18.94 -44.23
N ARG A 211 16.30 17.71 -44.26
CA ARG A 211 17.23 17.21 -45.30
C ARG A 211 16.48 16.52 -46.42
#